data_AF-A0A961DLI9-F1
#
_entry.id   AF-A0A961DLI9-F1
#
_cell.length_a   1.000
_cell.length_b   1.000
_cell.length_c   1.000
_cell.angle_alpha   90.00
_cell.angle_beta   90.00
_cell.angle_gamma   90.00
#
_symmetry.space_group_name_H-M   'P 1'
#
loop_
_entity.id
_entity.type
_entity.pdbx_description
1 polymer ?
#
loop_
_entity_poly.entity_id
_entity_poly.type
_entity_poly.pdbx_seq_one_letter_code
_entity_poly.pdbx_strand_id
1 'polypeptide(L)'
;PMHGNGITTPTGYKTRRFDDVVDEVKGFFEAHRMVGTNPGGIHIELTGDDVTECLGGSEQIDESALATRYESLCDPRLNHMQSLELAFLVAEELGAR
;
A
#
# COMPACT_ATOMS: atom_id res chain seq x y z
N PRO A 1 5.62 4.92 -1.67
CA PRO A 1 4.17 4.71 -1.86
C PRO A 1 3.28 4.91 -0.62
N MET A 2 3.82 5.19 0.59
CA MET A 2 2.99 5.30 1.81
C MET A 2 2.65 6.77 2.15
N HIS A 3 3.65 7.53 2.59
CA HIS A 3 3.47 8.85 3.20
C HIS A 3 2.90 9.93 2.25
N GLY A 4 2.94 9.71 0.94
CA GLY A 4 2.35 10.59 -0.06
C GLY A 4 0.85 10.36 -0.32
N ASN A 5 0.29 9.23 0.14
CA ASN A 5 -1.06 8.78 -0.23
C ASN A 5 -2.05 8.73 0.93
N GLY A 6 -1.76 9.46 2.02
CA GLY A 6 -2.65 9.53 3.19
C GLY A 6 -3.90 10.36 2.91
N ILE A 7 -5.07 9.81 3.26
CA ILE A 7 -6.36 10.48 3.25
C ILE A 7 -7.04 10.36 4.62
N THR A 8 -8.03 11.22 4.89
CA THR A 8 -8.87 11.12 6.09
C THR A 8 -10.31 10.88 5.68
N THR A 9 -10.94 9.83 6.21
CA THR A 9 -12.34 9.49 5.94
C THR A 9 -13.30 10.48 6.62
N PRO A 10 -14.57 10.55 6.21
CA PRO A 10 -15.59 11.34 6.92
C PRO A 10 -15.79 10.91 8.38
N THR A 11 -15.46 9.65 8.72
CA THR A 11 -15.50 9.11 10.09
C THR A 11 -14.26 9.47 10.92
N GLY A 12 -13.28 10.16 10.33
CA GLY A 12 -12.10 10.67 11.02
C GLY A 12 -10.89 9.73 11.03
N TYR A 13 -10.98 8.55 10.41
CA TYR A 13 -9.85 7.65 10.28
C TYR A 13 -8.87 8.14 9.23
N LYS A 14 -7.58 8.15 9.56
CA LYS A 14 -6.53 8.23 8.55
C LYS A 14 -6.45 6.90 7.84
N THR A 15 -6.42 6.89 6.51
CA THR A 15 -6.29 5.67 5.72
C THR A 15 -5.51 5.94 4.44
N ARG A 16 -5.24 4.89 3.67
CA ARG A 16 -4.62 4.92 2.34
C ARG A 16 -5.42 3.96 1.46
N ARG A 17 -5.58 4.27 0.17
CA ARG A 17 -6.14 3.30 -0.78
C ARG A 17 -5.00 2.43 -1.29
N PHE A 18 -5.17 1.12 -1.23
CA PHE A 18 -4.17 0.17 -1.71
C PHE A 18 -3.83 0.40 -3.18
N ASP A 19 -4.82 0.75 -4.00
CA ASP A 19 -4.60 1.05 -5.43
C ASP A 19 -3.66 2.26 -5.64
N ASP A 20 -3.78 3.31 -4.83
CA ASP A 20 -2.89 4.49 -4.91
C ASP A 20 -1.45 4.12 -4.51
N VAL A 21 -1.30 3.26 -3.48
CA VAL A 21 0.00 2.71 -3.05
C VAL A 21 0.63 1.91 -4.20
N VAL A 22 -0.16 1.05 -4.85
CA VAL A 22 0.27 0.22 -5.98
C VAL A 22 0.65 1.08 -7.19
N ASP A 23 -0.16 2.08 -7.51
CA ASP A 23 0.07 2.97 -8.65
C ASP A 23 1.39 3.74 -8.51
N GLU A 24 1.70 4.28 -7.33
CA GLU A 24 2.99 4.94 -7.09
C GLU A 24 4.17 3.98 -7.26
N VAL A 25 4.04 2.71 -6.84
CA VAL A 25 5.08 1.70 -7.07
C VAL A 25 5.26 1.44 -8.57
N LYS A 26 4.17 1.23 -9.31
CA LYS A 26 4.23 1.04 -10.77
C LYS A 26 4.87 2.23 -11.48
N GLY A 27 4.45 3.45 -11.14
CA GLY A 27 5.03 4.69 -11.67
C GLY A 27 6.52 4.83 -11.36
N PHE A 28 6.96 4.42 -10.16
CA PHE A 28 8.38 4.37 -9.80
C PHE A 28 9.18 3.43 -10.72
N PHE A 29 8.67 2.22 -10.97
CA PHE A 29 9.31 1.27 -11.90
C PHE A 29 9.31 1.79 -13.35
N GLU A 30 8.19 2.37 -13.80
CA GLU A 30 8.08 2.99 -15.13
C GLU A 30 9.11 4.12 -15.32
N ALA A 31 9.20 5.04 -14.35
CA ALA A 31 10.17 6.14 -14.40
C ALA A 31 11.61 5.63 -14.51
N HIS A 32 11.98 4.61 -13.72
CA HIS A 32 13.30 3.99 -13.80
C HIS A 32 13.56 3.32 -15.15
N ARG A 33 12.58 2.61 -15.73
CA ARG A 33 12.67 2.03 -17.08
C ARG A 33 12.90 3.11 -18.15
N MET A 34 12.15 4.20 -18.10
CA MET A 34 12.23 5.28 -19.09
C MET A 34 13.61 5.93 -19.18
N VAL A 35 14.32 6.03 -18.05
CA VAL A 35 15.64 6.69 -17.98
C VAL A 35 16.80 5.70 -17.81
N GLY A 36 16.54 4.39 -17.91
CA GLY A 36 17.57 3.34 -17.85
C GLY A 36 18.29 3.23 -16.50
N THR A 37 17.61 3.51 -15.39
CA THR A 37 18.19 3.46 -14.04
C THR A 37 17.64 2.28 -13.23
N ASN A 38 18.22 2.04 -12.05
CA ASN A 38 17.86 0.90 -11.20
C ASN A 38 16.80 1.27 -10.14
N PRO A 39 15.60 0.66 -10.13
CA PRO A 39 14.64 0.77 -9.04
C PRO A 39 15.18 0.01 -7.82
N GLY A 40 15.88 0.74 -6.94
CA GLY A 40 16.75 0.15 -5.92
C GLY A 40 16.04 -0.48 -4.70
N GLY A 41 14.75 -0.23 -4.52
CA GLY A 41 13.98 -0.81 -3.43
C GLY A 41 12.68 -0.06 -3.17
N ILE A 42 11.87 -0.62 -2.28
CA ILE A 42 10.62 -0.01 -1.78
C ILE A 42 10.72 0.20 -0.28
N HIS A 43 9.98 1.18 0.23
CA HIS A 43 9.82 1.43 1.66
C HIS A 43 8.32 1.50 1.97
N ILE A 44 7.87 0.62 2.86
CA ILE A 44 6.45 0.46 3.20
C ILE A 44 6.25 0.35 4.72
N GLU A 45 5.08 0.75 5.18
CA GLU A 45 4.61 0.58 6.56
C GLU A 45 3.64 -0.59 6.58
N LEU A 46 3.97 -1.64 7.33
CA LEU A 46 3.17 -2.87 7.38
C LEU A 46 3.10 -3.44 8.80
N THR A 47 2.12 -4.31 9.03
CA THR A 47 2.10 -5.25 10.14
C THR A 47 1.71 -6.65 9.66
N GLY A 48 2.11 -7.68 10.40
CA GLY A 48 1.73 -9.07 10.12
C GLY A 48 0.32 -9.42 10.59
N ASP A 49 -0.39 -8.48 11.21
CA ASP A 49 -1.75 -8.66 11.73
C ASP A 49 -2.81 -8.36 10.65
N ASP A 50 -4.01 -8.94 10.83
CA ASP A 50 -5.17 -8.70 9.95
C ASP A 50 -5.90 -7.40 10.33
N VAL A 51 -5.15 -6.29 10.36
CA VAL A 51 -5.70 -4.96 10.65
C VAL A 51 -6.51 -4.43 9.46
N THR A 52 -7.42 -3.52 9.76
CA THR A 52 -8.23 -2.80 8.76
C THR A 52 -7.83 -1.33 8.72
N GLU A 53 -6.58 -1.07 8.32
CA GLU A 53 -6.01 0.28 8.34
C GLU A 53 -5.96 0.95 6.96
N CYS A 54 -5.70 0.18 5.90
CA CYS A 54 -5.73 0.62 4.51
C CYS A 54 -6.94 0.03 3.75
N LEU A 55 -7.55 0.84 2.89
CA LEU A 55 -8.69 0.47 2.05
C LEU A 55 -8.26 -0.39 0.85
N GLY A 56 -9.15 -1.25 0.36
CA GLY A 56 -8.92 -2.07 -0.83
C GLY A 56 -8.08 -3.32 -0.56
N GLY A 57 -7.27 -3.72 -1.55
CA GLY A 57 -6.63 -5.04 -1.59
C GLY A 57 -7.60 -6.16 -1.96
N SER A 58 -7.12 -7.40 -2.01
CA SER A 58 -7.96 -8.56 -2.37
C SER A 58 -9.16 -8.77 -1.41
N GLU A 59 -9.01 -8.37 -0.15
CA GLU A 59 -10.07 -8.45 0.88
C GLU A 59 -11.13 -7.36 0.75
N GLN A 60 -10.96 -6.37 -0.14
CA GLN A 60 -11.91 -5.29 -0.41
C GLN A 60 -12.31 -4.50 0.86
N ILE A 61 -11.32 -4.12 1.67
CA ILE A 61 -11.53 -3.34 2.90
C ILE A 61 -12.17 -1.99 2.56
N ASP A 62 -13.34 -1.72 3.11
CA ASP A 62 -14.06 -0.46 2.95
C ASP A 62 -13.93 0.44 4.20
N GLU A 63 -14.47 1.66 4.12
CA GLU A 63 -14.40 2.62 5.23
C GLU A 63 -15.11 2.14 6.49
N SER A 64 -16.13 1.28 6.36
CA SER A 64 -16.88 0.76 7.51
C SER A 64 -16.05 -0.28 8.27
N ALA A 65 -15.22 -1.03 7.55
CA ALA A 65 -14.31 -2.01 8.12
C ALA A 65 -13.17 -1.36 8.91
N LEU A 66 -12.85 -0.08 8.70
CA LEU A 66 -11.78 0.59 9.45
C LEU A 66 -12.01 0.54 10.96
N ALA A 67 -13.25 0.64 11.43
CA ALA A 67 -13.55 0.64 12.85
C ALA A 67 -13.40 -0.75 13.53
N THR A 68 -13.24 -1.83 12.76
CA THR A 68 -13.22 -3.18 13.32
C THR A 68 -11.89 -3.54 13.95
N ARG A 69 -10.76 -3.12 13.34
CA ARG A 69 -9.43 -3.50 13.78
C ARG A 69 -8.34 -2.51 13.32
N TYR A 70 -8.55 -1.25 13.67
CA TYR A 70 -7.54 -0.19 13.53
C TYR A 70 -6.67 -0.12 14.78
N GLU A 71 -5.39 -0.47 14.68
CA GLU A 71 -4.51 -0.62 15.84
C GLU A 71 -3.33 0.36 15.84
N SER A 72 -2.99 0.94 14.68
CA SER A 72 -1.94 1.95 14.58
C SER A 72 -2.25 3.21 15.36
N LEU A 73 -1.23 3.73 16.04
CA LEU A 73 -1.28 5.00 16.77
C LEU A 73 -0.87 6.20 15.91
N CYS A 74 -0.38 5.95 14.70
CA CYS A 74 0.14 6.99 13.80
C CYS A 74 -0.53 6.88 12.43
N ASP A 75 0.16 6.28 11.48
CA ASP A 75 -0.31 6.14 10.10
C ASP A 75 -0.83 4.72 9.82
N PRO A 76 -1.79 4.57 8.89
CA PRO A 76 -2.42 3.31 8.54
C PRO A 76 -1.45 2.35 7.83
N ARG A 77 -1.23 1.16 8.39
CA ARG A 77 -0.28 0.18 7.85
C ARG A 77 -0.97 -0.74 6.85
N LEU A 78 -0.18 -1.34 5.94
CA LEU A 78 -0.65 -2.49 5.16
C LEU A 78 -0.82 -3.69 6.09
N ASN A 79 -1.92 -4.43 5.91
CA ASN A 79 -2.13 -5.70 6.60
C ASN A 79 -1.31 -6.83 5.94
N HIS A 80 -1.38 -8.05 6.48
CA HIS A 80 -0.61 -9.18 5.96
C HIS A 80 -0.93 -9.50 4.48
N MET A 81 -2.21 -9.51 4.08
CA MET A 81 -2.63 -9.81 2.70
C MET A 81 -2.15 -8.74 1.73
N GLN A 82 -2.41 -7.47 2.03
CA GLN A 82 -1.96 -6.33 1.23
C GLN A 82 -0.43 -6.30 1.08
N SER A 83 0.29 -6.68 2.14
CA SER A 83 1.75 -6.77 2.10
C SER A 83 2.25 -7.86 1.15
N LEU A 84 1.61 -9.03 1.15
CA LEU A 84 1.94 -10.12 0.24
C LEU A 84 1.56 -9.77 -1.21
N GLU A 85 0.39 -9.19 -1.44
CA GLU A 85 -0.05 -8.72 -2.75
C GLU A 85 0.95 -7.74 -3.36
N LEU A 86 1.39 -6.75 -2.57
CA LEU A 86 2.38 -5.77 -3.03
C LEU A 86 3.74 -6.42 -3.31
N ALA A 87 4.14 -7.42 -2.51
CA ALA A 87 5.38 -8.16 -2.73
C ALA A 87 5.36 -8.94 -4.06
N PHE A 88 4.25 -9.61 -4.39
CA PHE A 88 4.09 -10.30 -5.66
C PHE A 88 4.12 -9.34 -6.84
N LEU A 89 3.43 -8.19 -6.74
CA LEU A 89 3.45 -7.16 -7.77
C LEU A 89 4.87 -6.62 -8.03
N VAL A 90 5.64 -6.37 -6.96
CA VAL A 90 7.03 -5.90 -7.07
C VAL A 90 7.92 -6.99 -7.69
N ALA A 91 7.67 -8.26 -7.39
CA ALA A 91 8.37 -9.37 -8.03
C ALA A 91 8.09 -9.45 -9.54
N GLU A 92 6.84 -9.20 -9.96
CA GLU A 92 6.46 -9.12 -11.38
C GLU A 92 7.17 -7.95 -12.08
N GLU A 93 7.17 -6.76 -11.49
CA GLU A 93 7.87 -5.59 -12.04
C GLU A 93 9.38 -5.79 -12.17
N LEU A 94 10.00 -6.52 -11.22
CA LEU A 94 11.42 -6.89 -11.29
C LEU A 94 11.69 -7.96 -12.35
N GLY A 95 10.76 -8.91 -12.54
CA GLY A 95 10.86 -9.97 -13.54
C GLY A 95 10.62 -9.51 -14.98
N ALA A 96 9.89 -8.41 -15.16
CA ALA A 96 9.62 -7.80 -16.47
C ALA A 96 10.76 -6.90 -17.00
N ARG A 97 11.91 -6.87 -16.33
CA ARG A 97 13.10 -6.11 -16.75
C ARG A 97 13.83 -6.73 -17.94
#